data_AF-A0A2C5YSK2-F1
#
_entry.id   AF-A0A2C5YSK2-F1
#
_cell.length_a   1.000
_cell.length_b   1.000
_cell.length_c   1.000
_cell.angle_alpha   90.00
_cell.angle_beta   90.00
_cell.angle_gamma   90.00
#
_symmetry.space_group_name_H-M   'P 1'
#
loop_
_entity.id
_entity.type
_entity.pdbx_description
1 polymer ?
#
loop_
_entity_poly.entity_id
_entity_poly.type
_entity_poly.pdbx_seq_one_letter_code
_entity_poly.pdbx_strand_id
1 'polypeptide(L)'
;MIQVDEGGHMNSQDVAAVIHSMQHHFADESSCHENAIFLWTQSIVAMTYIGDKLGKLTAQSALAALSKHILTEETAPPRVVAQICHGETDPGRLFGVFVDTMDHFEAVRKTARSWARGVCVIDGSLPMTWKSVPVESWQLAVNSTA
;
A
#
# COMPACT_ATOMS: atom_id res chain seq x y z
N MET A 1 -6.79 -0.30 -20.80
CA MET A 1 -7.42 -1.60 -21.07
C MET A 1 -6.47 -2.60 -20.45
N ILE A 2 -6.91 -3.36 -19.43
CA ILE A 2 -6.02 -4.22 -18.64
C ILE A 2 -5.51 -5.36 -19.53
N GLN A 3 -4.21 -5.61 -19.51
CA GLN A 3 -3.57 -6.67 -20.28
C GLN A 3 -3.19 -7.82 -19.35
N VAL A 4 -3.76 -8.99 -19.60
CA VAL A 4 -3.40 -10.25 -18.93
C VAL A 4 -2.54 -11.04 -19.91
N ASP A 5 -1.40 -11.56 -19.46
CA ASP A 5 -0.52 -12.39 -20.29
C ASP A 5 -1.13 -13.78 -20.56
N GLU A 6 -0.52 -14.56 -21.46
CA GLU A 6 -1.00 -15.92 -21.81
C GLU A 6 -0.98 -16.90 -20.61
N GLY A 7 -0.28 -16.55 -19.52
CA GLY A 7 -0.24 -17.28 -18.26
C GLY A 7 -1.29 -16.85 -17.23
N GLY A 8 -2.14 -15.88 -17.56
CA GLY A 8 -3.15 -15.34 -16.62
C GLY A 8 -2.59 -14.32 -15.64
N HIS A 9 -1.36 -13.83 -15.84
CA HIS A 9 -0.77 -12.84 -14.96
C HIS A 9 -1.11 -11.41 -15.40
N MET A 10 -1.25 -10.54 -14.41
CA MET A 10 -1.54 -9.13 -14.63
C MET A 10 -0.30 -8.39 -15.12
N ASN A 11 -0.45 -7.49 -16.09
CA ASN A 11 0.62 -6.60 -16.49
C ASN A 11 0.99 -5.61 -15.36
N SER A 12 2.29 -5.40 -15.13
CA SER A 12 2.81 -4.41 -14.17
C SER A 12 2.25 -3.00 -14.37
N GLN A 13 1.94 -2.60 -15.60
CA GLN A 13 1.35 -1.29 -15.90
C GLN A 13 -0.06 -1.14 -15.30
N ASP A 14 -0.86 -2.20 -15.26
CA ASP A 14 -2.20 -2.16 -14.68
C ASP A 14 -2.15 -2.06 -13.15
N VAL A 15 -1.22 -2.80 -12.53
CA VAL A 15 -0.96 -2.69 -11.09
C VAL A 15 -0.42 -1.30 -10.73
N ALA A 16 0.52 -0.78 -11.54
CA ALA A 16 1.06 0.56 -11.35
C ALA A 16 -0.02 1.65 -11.48
N ALA A 17 -0.99 1.47 -12.39
CA ALA A 17 -2.13 2.38 -12.52
C ALA A 17 -3.00 2.39 -11.26
N VAL A 18 -3.28 1.22 -10.66
CA VAL A 18 -4.01 1.11 -9.38
C VAL A 18 -3.27 1.84 -8.26
N ILE A 19 -1.95 1.63 -8.15
CA ILE A 19 -1.12 2.30 -7.14
C ILE A 19 -1.06 3.81 -7.37
N HIS A 20 -1.06 4.25 -8.62
CA HIS A 20 -1.10 5.67 -8.96
C HIS A 20 -2.43 6.33 -8.59
N SER A 21 -3.56 5.61 -8.73
CA SER A 21 -4.86 6.06 -8.21
C SER A 21 -4.87 6.21 -6.70
N MET A 22 -4.22 5.29 -5.97
CA MET A 22 -4.02 5.41 -4.52
C MET A 22 -3.19 6.64 -4.15
N GLN A 23 -2.12 6.90 -4.90
CA GLN A 23 -1.27 8.06 -4.69
C GLN A 23 -2.06 9.37 -4.88
N HIS A 24 -2.87 9.44 -5.94
CA HIS A 24 -3.73 10.60 -6.20
C HIS A 24 -4.73 10.85 -5.06
N HIS A 25 -5.31 9.80 -4.50
CA HIS A 25 -6.23 9.94 -3.37
C HIS A 25 -5.57 10.59 -2.14
N PHE A 26 -4.34 10.20 -1.80
CA PHE A 26 -3.61 10.83 -0.69
C PHE A 26 -3.02 12.21 -1.05
N ALA A 27 -3.00 12.58 -2.32
CA ALA A 27 -2.68 13.94 -2.76
C ALA A 27 -3.87 14.90 -2.72
N ASP A 28 -5.09 14.37 -2.68
CA ASP A 28 -6.30 15.17 -2.56
C ASP A 28 -6.41 15.81 -1.17
N GLU A 29 -6.60 17.13 -1.13
CA GLU A 29 -6.80 17.87 0.12
C GLU A 29 -8.15 17.52 0.77
N SER A 30 -9.14 17.04 0.00
CA SER A 30 -10.44 16.65 0.52
C SER A 30 -10.45 15.33 1.30
N SER A 31 -9.45 14.46 1.13
CA SER A 31 -9.32 13.16 1.83
C SER A 31 -8.80 13.31 3.27
N CYS A 32 -9.01 14.47 3.92
CA CYS A 32 -8.27 14.96 5.10
C CYS A 32 -8.15 13.99 6.30
N HIS A 33 -9.03 12.99 6.42
CA HIS A 33 -9.07 12.06 7.55
C HIS A 33 -9.02 10.58 7.15
N GLU A 34 -8.76 10.28 5.89
CA GLU A 34 -8.79 8.90 5.40
C GLU A 34 -7.45 8.21 5.68
N ASN A 35 -7.47 7.31 6.66
CA ASN A 35 -6.31 6.50 7.07
C ASN A 35 -6.18 5.20 6.27
N ALA A 36 -7.17 4.88 5.43
CA ALA A 36 -7.12 3.71 4.58
C ALA A 36 -7.98 3.90 3.33
N ILE A 37 -7.54 3.29 2.25
CA ILE A 37 -8.31 3.18 1.01
C ILE A 37 -8.34 1.76 0.53
N PHE A 38 -9.49 1.36 0.00
CA PHE A 38 -9.68 0.09 -0.69
C PHE A 38 -10.05 0.41 -2.13
N LEU A 39 -9.31 -0.18 -3.07
CA LEU A 39 -9.63 -0.14 -4.48
C LEU A 39 -9.90 -1.55 -4.96
N TRP A 40 -10.95 -1.68 -5.76
CA TRP A 40 -11.27 -2.93 -6.42
C TRP A 40 -11.58 -2.61 -7.88
N THR A 41 -10.80 -3.17 -8.79
CA THR A 41 -11.01 -3.00 -10.22
C THR A 41 -10.75 -4.32 -10.92
N GLN A 42 -11.78 -4.85 -11.57
CA GLN A 42 -11.74 -6.14 -12.26
C GLN A 42 -11.22 -7.26 -11.32
N SER A 43 -9.98 -7.73 -11.51
CA SER A 43 -9.35 -8.78 -10.70
C SER A 43 -8.27 -8.26 -9.72
N ILE A 44 -8.07 -6.93 -9.65
CA ILE A 44 -7.10 -6.31 -8.75
C ILE A 44 -7.84 -5.80 -7.52
N VAL A 45 -7.52 -6.38 -6.36
CA VAL A 45 -7.94 -5.87 -5.06
C VAL A 45 -6.73 -5.27 -4.38
N ALA A 46 -6.83 -3.99 -4.01
CA ALA A 46 -5.73 -3.28 -3.40
C ALA A 46 -6.20 -2.48 -2.18
N MET A 47 -5.32 -2.34 -1.20
CA MET A 47 -5.56 -1.49 -0.04
C MET A 47 -4.28 -0.79 0.39
N THR A 48 -4.42 0.47 0.80
CA THR A 48 -3.37 1.19 1.52
C THR A 48 -3.89 1.56 2.90
N TYR A 49 -3.02 1.46 3.90
CA TYR A 49 -3.23 1.92 5.27
C TYR A 49 -2.10 2.87 5.67
N ILE A 50 -2.47 3.97 6.33
CA ILE A 50 -1.55 4.93 6.93
C ILE A 50 -2.01 5.24 8.35
N GLY A 51 -1.11 5.07 9.31
CA GLY A 51 -1.34 5.47 10.69
C GLY A 51 -1.36 6.98 10.88
N ASP A 52 -2.08 7.44 11.90
CA ASP A 52 -2.30 8.86 12.21
C ASP A 52 -1.04 9.66 12.59
N LYS A 53 0.05 9.00 12.98
CA LYS A 53 1.35 9.63 13.26
C LYS A 53 2.22 9.77 12.02
N LEU A 54 1.75 9.30 10.86
CA LEU A 54 2.41 9.45 9.57
C LEU A 54 1.63 10.46 8.71
N GLY A 55 2.34 11.43 8.13
CA GLY A 55 1.70 12.38 7.21
C GLY A 55 1.37 11.75 5.85
N LYS A 56 0.35 12.28 5.14
CA LYS A 56 -0.02 11.82 3.79
C LYS A 56 1.12 11.81 2.77
N LEU A 57 2.11 12.71 2.94
CA LEU A 57 3.33 12.73 2.12
C LEU A 57 4.13 11.41 2.20
N THR A 58 4.07 10.72 3.34
CA THR A 58 4.65 9.39 3.51
C THR A 58 3.94 8.36 2.63
N ALA A 59 2.59 8.39 2.58
CA ALA A 59 1.85 7.52 1.67
C ALA A 59 2.17 7.84 0.20
N GLN A 60 2.18 9.12 -0.17
CA GLN A 60 2.48 9.54 -1.53
C GLN A 60 3.87 9.09 -2.00
N SER A 61 4.91 9.34 -1.20
CA SER A 61 6.29 8.96 -1.54
C SER A 61 6.45 7.44 -1.62
N ALA A 62 5.87 6.70 -0.68
CA ALA A 62 5.94 5.24 -0.69
C ALA A 62 5.19 4.62 -1.87
N LEU A 63 4.00 5.12 -2.22
CA LEU A 63 3.22 4.66 -3.38
C LEU A 63 3.93 5.00 -4.71
N ALA A 64 4.51 6.20 -4.82
CA ALA A 64 5.28 6.59 -6.00
C ALA A 64 6.48 5.67 -6.21
N ALA A 65 7.21 5.36 -5.13
CA ALA A 65 8.32 4.44 -5.18
C ALA A 65 7.86 3.03 -5.55
N LEU A 66 6.74 2.55 -4.98
CA LEU A 66 6.21 1.20 -5.26
C LEU A 66 5.82 1.05 -6.72
N SER A 67 5.13 2.06 -7.26
CA SER A 67 4.77 2.10 -8.68
C SER A 67 6.01 2.01 -9.56
N LYS A 68 7.05 2.80 -9.27
CA LYS A 68 8.33 2.74 -9.99
C LYS A 68 8.99 1.37 -9.90
N HIS A 69 8.93 0.71 -8.75
CA HIS A 69 9.50 -0.63 -8.59
C HIS A 69 8.73 -1.69 -9.38
N ILE A 70 7.41 -1.69 -9.33
CA ILE A 70 6.61 -2.68 -10.08
C ILE A 70 6.81 -2.55 -11.58
N LEU A 71 6.99 -1.32 -12.07
CA LEU A 71 7.29 -1.05 -13.48
C LEU A 71 8.68 -1.55 -13.94
N THR A 72 9.55 -2.03 -13.04
CA THR A 72 10.80 -2.70 -13.46
C THR A 72 10.58 -4.14 -13.91
N GLU A 73 9.42 -4.73 -13.59
CA GLU A 73 9.03 -6.07 -14.00
C GLU A 73 8.07 -5.99 -15.20
N GLU A 74 8.14 -6.95 -16.12
CA GLU A 74 7.19 -7.04 -17.24
C GLU A 74 5.80 -7.49 -16.75
N THR A 75 5.79 -8.45 -15.83
CA THR A 75 4.59 -9.06 -15.26
C THR A 75 4.51 -8.76 -13.77
N ALA A 76 3.32 -8.38 -13.29
CA ALA A 76 3.10 -8.11 -11.88
C ALA A 76 3.09 -9.42 -11.07
N PRO A 77 3.69 -9.44 -9.88
CA PRO A 77 3.55 -10.59 -9.00
C PRO A 77 2.09 -10.77 -8.57
N PRO A 78 1.66 -12.01 -8.25
CA PRO A 78 0.28 -12.29 -7.82
C PRO A 78 -0.16 -11.51 -6.57
N ARG A 79 0.82 -11.22 -5.71
CA ARG A 79 0.63 -10.43 -4.49
C ARG A 79 1.82 -9.50 -4.28
N VAL A 80 1.52 -8.25 -3.97
CA VAL A 80 2.48 -7.23 -3.55
C VAL A 80 2.15 -6.82 -2.13
N VAL A 81 3.15 -6.82 -1.24
CA VAL A 81 3.02 -6.22 0.08
C VAL A 81 4.24 -5.34 0.35
N ALA A 82 3.98 -4.06 0.57
CA ALA A 82 4.98 -3.11 1.03
C ALA A 82 4.51 -2.53 2.37
N GLN A 83 5.37 -2.51 3.39
CA GLN A 83 4.99 -1.99 4.69
C GLN A 83 6.18 -1.40 5.44
N ILE A 84 5.89 -0.39 6.26
CA ILE A 84 6.82 0.22 7.20
C ILE A 84 6.35 -0.15 8.60
N CYS A 85 7.24 -0.81 9.32
CA CYS A 85 6.98 -1.36 10.64
C CYS A 85 8.00 -0.79 11.60
N HIS A 86 7.54 -0.07 12.62
CA HIS A 86 8.34 0.17 13.80
C HIS A 86 8.15 -1.05 14.71
N GLY A 87 9.20 -1.52 15.39
CA GLY A 87 9.18 -2.77 16.17
C GLY A 87 8.15 -2.82 17.31
N GLU A 88 7.46 -1.71 17.58
CA GLU A 88 6.36 -1.60 18.53
C GLU A 88 5.01 -1.73 17.82
N THR A 89 4.04 -2.32 18.53
CA THR A 89 2.67 -2.48 18.04
C THR A 89 1.94 -1.13 18.07
N ASP A 90 2.30 -0.22 17.16
CA ASP A 90 1.76 1.14 17.06
C ASP A 90 1.06 1.34 15.72
N PRO A 91 -0.27 1.19 15.64
CA PRO A 91 -1.02 1.41 14.39
C PRO A 91 -0.86 2.83 13.84
N GLY A 92 -0.46 3.80 14.68
CA GLY A 92 -0.22 5.18 14.25
C GLY A 92 1.08 5.36 13.47
N ARG A 93 2.07 4.47 13.65
CA ARG A 93 3.38 4.53 12.96
C ARG A 93 3.53 3.47 11.87
N LEU A 94 2.42 2.87 11.45
CA LEU A 94 2.37 1.84 10.44
C LEU A 94 1.95 2.42 9.10
N PHE A 95 2.67 2.07 8.04
CA PHE A 95 2.23 2.28 6.67
C PHE A 95 2.22 0.93 5.96
N GLY A 96 1.23 0.67 5.12
CA GLY A 96 1.13 -0.59 4.39
C GLY A 96 0.36 -0.44 3.08
N VAL A 97 0.82 -1.15 2.05
CA VAL A 97 0.15 -1.33 0.76
C VAL A 97 0.06 -2.82 0.48
N PHE A 98 -1.13 -3.32 0.17
CA PHE A 98 -1.38 -4.68 -0.25
C PHE A 98 -2.06 -4.64 -1.62
N VAL A 99 -1.54 -5.38 -2.59
CA VAL A 99 -2.20 -5.63 -3.88
C VAL A 99 -2.31 -7.14 -4.11
N ASP A 100 -3.51 -7.62 -4.43
CA ASP A 100 -3.78 -8.98 -4.92
C ASP A 100 -4.30 -8.87 -6.36
N THR A 101 -3.63 -9.53 -7.31
CA THR A 101 -4.04 -9.53 -8.73
C THR A 101 -4.89 -10.74 -9.10
N MET A 102 -5.27 -11.56 -8.12
CA MET A 102 -6.07 -12.78 -8.26
C MET A 102 -7.42 -12.68 -7.54
N ASP A 103 -7.88 -11.46 -7.24
CA ASP A 103 -9.16 -11.18 -6.59
C ASP A 103 -9.36 -11.78 -5.17
N HIS A 104 -8.27 -12.05 -4.42
CA HIS A 104 -8.40 -12.56 -3.05
C HIS A 104 -8.72 -11.46 -2.02
N PHE A 105 -9.94 -10.95 -2.04
CA PHE A 105 -10.40 -9.90 -1.13
C PHE A 105 -10.18 -10.23 0.37
N GLU A 106 -10.35 -11.49 0.76
CA GLU A 106 -10.14 -11.93 2.15
C GLU A 106 -8.71 -11.73 2.64
N ALA A 107 -7.71 -11.91 1.76
CA ALA A 107 -6.31 -11.69 2.10
C ALA A 107 -6.06 -10.20 2.39
N VAL A 108 -6.56 -9.32 1.51
CA VAL A 108 -6.47 -7.86 1.66
C VAL A 108 -7.14 -7.41 2.95
N ARG A 109 -8.36 -7.89 3.21
CA ARG A 109 -9.13 -7.56 4.42
C ARG A 109 -8.46 -8.04 5.70
N LYS A 110 -7.89 -9.24 5.69
CA LYS A 110 -7.15 -9.79 6.84
C LYS A 110 -5.93 -8.94 7.16
N THR A 111 -5.18 -8.52 6.13
CA THR A 111 -4.02 -7.64 6.29
C THR A 111 -4.42 -6.27 6.83
N ALA A 112 -5.47 -5.64 6.31
CA ALA A 112 -5.99 -4.38 6.83
C ALA A 112 -6.28 -4.43 8.35
N ARG A 113 -6.92 -5.52 8.81
CA ARG A 113 -7.21 -5.72 10.23
C ARG A 113 -5.96 -5.93 11.09
N SER A 114 -4.89 -6.48 10.53
CA SER A 114 -3.61 -6.58 11.23
C SER A 114 -2.97 -5.20 11.37
N TRP A 115 -2.94 -4.43 10.30
CA TRP A 115 -2.39 -3.08 10.28
C TRP A 115 -3.13 -2.10 11.19
N ALA A 116 -4.46 -2.15 11.22
CA ALA A 116 -5.28 -1.37 12.14
C ALA A 116 -5.02 -1.70 13.63
N ARG A 117 -4.38 -2.84 13.92
CA ARG A 117 -3.93 -3.24 15.26
C ARG A 117 -2.44 -3.00 15.49
N GLY A 118 -1.73 -2.37 14.55
CA GLY A 118 -0.28 -2.14 14.61
C GLY A 118 0.55 -3.40 14.35
N VAL A 119 -0.04 -4.46 13.80
CA VAL A 119 0.63 -5.73 13.53
C VAL A 119 1.03 -5.79 12.06
N CYS A 120 2.33 -5.85 11.81
CA CYS A 120 2.85 -6.06 10.47
C CYS A 120 2.66 -7.49 10.00
N VAL A 121 2.41 -7.64 8.70
CA VAL A 121 2.24 -8.94 8.08
C VAL A 121 3.60 -9.35 7.53
N ILE A 122 4.31 -10.21 8.25
CA ILE A 122 5.45 -10.94 7.69
C ILE A 122 4.89 -12.28 7.26
N ASP A 123 4.53 -12.40 5.99
CA ASP A 123 4.17 -13.68 5.42
C ASP A 123 5.34 -14.13 4.54
N GLY A 124 6.00 -15.22 4.96
CA GLY A 124 7.15 -15.81 4.25
C GLY A 124 6.80 -16.41 2.89
N SER A 125 5.51 -16.39 2.51
CA SER A 125 5.02 -16.76 1.18
C SER A 125 4.80 -15.56 0.23
N LEU A 126 5.07 -14.34 0.68
CA LEU A 126 4.95 -13.14 -0.16
C LEU A 126 6.19 -13.03 -1.06
N PRO A 127 6.02 -13.03 -2.39
CA PRO A 127 7.14 -13.03 -3.34
C PRO A 127 7.96 -11.73 -3.30
N MET A 128 7.44 -10.67 -2.68
CA MET A 128 8.10 -9.38 -2.55
C MET A 128 7.83 -8.79 -1.15
N THR A 129 8.79 -8.96 -0.23
CA THR A 129 8.87 -8.14 0.99
C THR A 129 9.82 -6.97 0.73
N TRP A 130 9.28 -5.78 0.54
CA TRP A 130 10.10 -4.61 0.29
C TRP A 130 10.63 -4.04 1.61
N LYS A 131 11.89 -4.34 1.94
CA LYS A 131 12.50 -3.97 3.24
C LYS A 131 13.27 -2.64 3.24
N SER A 132 13.37 -1.91 2.13
CA SER A 132 14.16 -0.68 2.09
C SER A 132 13.79 0.20 0.90
N VAL A 133 12.86 1.12 1.13
CA VAL A 133 12.66 2.29 0.27
C VAL A 133 13.13 3.49 1.07
N PRO A 134 13.82 4.46 0.46
CA PRO A 134 13.90 5.79 1.06
C PRO A 134 12.48 6.37 1.08
N VAL A 135 11.76 6.14 2.18
CA VAL A 135 10.49 6.82 2.47
C VAL A 135 10.81 8.00 3.36
N GLU A 136 10.41 9.18 2.93
CA GLU A 136 10.46 10.36 3.79
C GLU A 136 9.28 10.30 4.77
N SER A 137 9.59 9.99 6.03
CA SER A 137 8.62 10.04 7.11
C SER A 137 8.56 11.45 7.70
N TRP A 138 7.39 12.05 7.68
CA TRP A 138 7.14 13.34 8.33
C TRP A 138 6.30 13.10 9.58
N GLN A 139 6.81 13.48 10.75
CA GLN A 139 6.01 13.51 11.98
C GLN A 139 5.21 14.80 12.02
N LEU A 140 3.89 14.68 12.19
CA LEU A 140 3.06 15.84 12.49
C LEU A 140 3.29 16.22 13.96
N ALA A 141 3.89 17.38 14.20
CA ALA A 141 3.96 17.95 15.53
C ALA A 141 2.54 18.33 15.96
N VAL A 142 1.97 17.57 16.90
CA VAL A 142 0.75 18.00 17.59
C VAL A 142 1.18 19.03 18.62
N ASN A 143 0.96 20.31 18.35
CA ASN A 143 1.04 21.32 19.39
C ASN A 143 -0.08 21.03 20.40
N SER A 144 0.27 20.41 21.54
CA SER A 144 -0.65 20.35 22.68
C SER A 144 -0.73 21.74 23.30
N THR A 145 -1.69 22.54 22.85
CA THR A 145 -2.14 23.72 23.60
C THR A 145 -3.48 23.38 24.25
N ALA A 146 -3.42 22.88 25.48
CA ALA A 146 -4.33 23.16 26.59
C ALA A 146 -3.84 22.42 27.84
#